data_AF-A0A6B9RBX6-F1
#
_entry.id   AF-A0A6B9RBX6-F1
#
_cell.length_a   1.000
_cell.length_b   1.000
_cell.length_c   1.000
_cell.angle_alpha   90.00
_cell.angle_beta   90.00
_cell.angle_gamma   90.00
#
_symmetry.space_group_name_H-M   'P 1'
#
loop_
_entity.id
_entity.type
_entity.pdbx_description
1 polymer ?
#
loop_
_entity_poly.entity_id
_entity_poly.type
_entity_poly.pdbx_seq_one_letter_code
_entity_poly.pdbx_strand_id
1 'polypeptide(L)'
;MVKLRLKRCGRKQRAVYRIVAIDGRSRREGKDLCKMGFYDPINSQTYLNIPAILYFLEKGAQPTGTLFDIFKRAGVFYKFRKKFN
;
A
#
# COMPACT_ATOMS: atom_id res chain seq x y z
N MET A 1 8.48 6.59 -11.40
CA MET A 1 7.34 7.18 -10.66
C MET A 1 7.07 6.32 -9.44
N VAL A 2 6.82 6.94 -8.30
CA VAL A 2 6.50 6.24 -7.06
C VAL A 2 5.17 5.49 -7.21
N LYS A 3 5.19 4.20 -6.88
CA LYS A 3 4.01 3.35 -6.83
C LYS A 3 3.79 2.84 -5.41
N LEU A 4 2.53 2.75 -5.03
CA LEU A 4 2.11 2.06 -3.82
C LEU A 4 1.78 0.61 -4.21
N ARG A 5 2.56 -0.35 -3.70
CA ARG A 5 2.42 -1.76 -4.11
C ARG A 5 2.65 -2.73 -2.98
N LEU A 6 2.27 -3.98 -3.23
CA LEU A 6 2.47 -5.10 -2.33
C LEU A 6 3.85 -5.73 -2.55
N LYS A 7 4.64 -5.82 -1.48
CA LYS A 7 5.91 -6.55 -1.42
C LYS A 7 5.66 -7.90 -0.75
N ARG A 8 6.00 -9.01 -1.41
CA ARG A 8 5.67 -10.35 -0.91
C ARG A 8 6.70 -10.77 0.13
N CYS A 9 6.22 -11.07 1.31
CA CYS A 9 6.97 -11.61 2.43
C CYS A 9 6.34 -12.94 2.89
N GLY A 10 6.93 -13.55 3.91
CA GLY A 10 6.46 -14.82 4.47
C GLY A 10 7.17 -16.03 3.88
N ARG A 11 6.56 -17.20 4.06
CA ARG A 11 7.13 -18.51 3.71
C ARG A 11 6.43 -19.09 2.48
N LYS A 12 6.99 -20.18 1.96
CA LYS A 12 6.30 -20.99 0.94
C LYS A 12 4.89 -21.34 1.45
N GLN A 13 3.88 -21.20 0.59
CA GLN A 13 2.44 -21.40 0.89
C GLN A 13 1.83 -20.52 1.99
N ARG A 14 2.59 -19.61 2.62
CA ARG A 14 2.09 -18.67 3.64
C ARG A 14 2.49 -17.25 3.28
N ALA A 15 1.82 -16.70 2.26
CA ALA A 15 2.13 -15.39 1.70
C ALA A 15 1.56 -14.26 2.59
N VAL A 16 2.43 -13.32 2.96
CA VAL A 16 2.07 -12.07 3.64
C VAL A 16 2.60 -10.92 2.81
N TYR A 17 1.91 -9.80 2.77
CA TYR A 17 2.31 -8.66 1.95
C TYR A 17 2.58 -7.44 2.81
N ARG A 18 3.69 -6.75 2.54
CA ARG A 18 3.92 -5.40 3.06
C ARG A 18 3.44 -4.38 2.05
N ILE A 19 2.78 -3.33 2.52
CA ILE A 19 2.34 -2.21 1.70
C ILE A 19 3.44 -1.17 1.72
N VAL A 20 4.04 -0.89 0.56
CA VAL A 20 5.24 -0.04 0.46
C VAL A 20 5.08 1.02 -0.62
N ALA A 21 5.70 2.17 -0.38
CA ALA A 21 5.98 3.18 -1.40
C ALA A 21 7.37 2.91 -1.97
N ILE A 22 7.47 2.79 -3.28
CA ILE A 22 8.73 2.49 -3.97
C ILE A 22 8.71 3.03 -5.39
N ASP A 23 9.88 3.29 -5.99
CA ASP A 23 9.93 3.59 -7.41
C ASP A 23 9.43 2.40 -8.25
N GLY A 24 8.60 2.69 -9.25
CA GLY A 24 7.94 1.70 -10.09
C GLY A 24 8.89 0.84 -10.92
N ARG A 25 10.12 1.32 -11.17
CA ARG A 25 11.17 0.57 -11.89
C ARG A 25 11.90 -0.44 -11.00
N SER A 26 11.80 -0.30 -9.69
CA SER A 26 12.49 -1.18 -8.74
C SER A 26 11.90 -2.60 -8.75
N ARG A 27 12.77 -3.61 -8.59
CA ARG A 27 12.39 -5.02 -8.38
C ARG A 27 11.38 -5.16 -7.24
N ARG A 28 10.51 -6.17 -7.27
CA ARG A 28 9.43 -6.39 -6.27
C ARG A 28 9.93 -6.28 -4.83
N GLU A 29 11.04 -6.95 -4.52
CA GLU A 29 11.66 -6.99 -3.19
C GLU A 29 12.71 -5.89 -2.95
N GLY A 30 12.82 -4.91 -3.84
CA GLY A 30 13.80 -3.83 -3.76
C GLY A 30 13.66 -2.93 -2.52
N LYS A 31 14.58 -1.97 -2.42
CA LYS A 31 14.62 -0.97 -1.34
C LYS A 31 13.42 -0.04 -1.45
N ASP A 32 12.59 -0.06 -0.41
CA ASP A 32 11.41 0.78 -0.26
C ASP A 32 11.77 2.19 0.25
N LEU A 33 10.95 3.17 -0.12
CA LEU A 33 11.01 4.55 0.39
C LEU A 33 10.34 4.64 1.76
N CYS A 34 9.20 3.98 1.92
CA CYS A 34 8.42 3.97 3.15
C CYS A 34 7.55 2.70 3.24
N LYS A 35 7.41 2.17 4.47
CA LYS A 35 6.48 1.08 4.80
C LYS A 35 5.21 1.70 5.39
N MET A 36 4.07 1.40 4.78
CA MET A 36 2.81 2.05 5.12
C MET A 36 1.76 1.06 5.63
N GLY A 37 2.10 -0.21 5.76
CA GLY A 37 1.15 -1.20 6.26
C GLY A 37 1.53 -2.64 5.94
N PHE A 38 0.60 -3.54 6.25
CA PHE A 38 0.66 -4.93 5.85
C PHE A 38 -0.73 -5.46 5.50
N TYR A 39 -0.72 -6.54 4.72
CA TYR A 39 -1.89 -7.27 4.29
C TYR A 39 -1.60 -8.77 4.37
N ASP A 40 -2.37 -9.48 5.20
CA ASP A 40 -2.35 -10.92 5.33
C ASP A 40 -3.69 -11.48 4.84
N PRO A 41 -3.75 -12.04 3.62
CA PRO A 41 -4.99 -12.59 3.09
C PRO A 41 -5.44 -13.86 3.82
N ILE A 42 -4.54 -14.60 4.45
CA ILE A 42 -4.86 -15.88 5.10
C ILE A 42 -5.59 -15.61 6.42
N ASN A 43 -5.05 -14.68 7.21
CA ASN A 43 -5.66 -14.30 8.49
C ASN A 43 -6.69 -13.15 8.34
N SER A 44 -6.94 -12.67 7.11
CA SER A 44 -7.76 -11.48 6.84
C SER A 44 -7.34 -10.23 7.62
N GLN A 45 -6.05 -10.12 7.98
CA GLN A 45 -5.53 -8.99 8.74
C GLN A 45 -5.01 -7.91 7.79
N THR A 46 -5.45 -6.68 7.99
CA THR A 46 -4.99 -5.52 7.22
C THR A 46 -4.69 -4.37 8.18
N TYR A 47 -3.48 -3.85 8.11
CA TYR A 47 -3.09 -2.64 8.84
C TYR A 47 -2.59 -1.60 7.85
N LEU A 48 -3.14 -0.40 7.95
CA LEU A 48 -2.84 0.73 7.08
C LEU A 48 -2.44 1.95 7.92
N ASN A 49 -1.22 2.43 7.72
CA ASN A 49 -0.79 3.74 8.21
C ASN A 49 -1.38 4.83 7.30
N ILE A 50 -2.60 5.27 7.64
CA ILE A 50 -3.36 6.24 6.85
C ILE A 50 -2.59 7.55 6.62
N PRO A 51 -1.99 8.20 7.64
CA PRO A 51 -1.20 9.41 7.43
C PRO A 51 -0.12 9.26 6.35
N ALA A 52 0.65 8.17 6.38
CA ALA A 52 1.70 7.93 5.41
C ALA A 52 1.13 7.69 4.00
N ILE A 53 0.03 6.92 3.89
CA ILE A 53 -0.62 6.65 2.60
C ILE A 53 -1.13 7.94 1.97
N LEU A 54 -1.81 8.79 2.74
CA LEU A 54 -2.33 10.08 2.25
C LEU A 54 -1.20 10.97 1.75
N TYR A 55 -0.09 11.07 2.48
CA TYR A 55 1.09 11.82 2.05
C TYR A 55 1.57 11.41 0.65
N PHE A 56 1.69 10.11 0.37
CA PHE A 56 2.12 9.66 -0.95
C PHE A 56 1.07 9.85 -2.03
N LEU A 57 -0.21 9.66 -1.72
CA LEU A 57 -1.30 9.94 -2.67
C LEU A 57 -1.33 11.42 -3.06
N GLU A 58 -1.09 12.34 -2.12
CA GLU A 58 -1.00 13.79 -2.35
C GLU A 58 0.15 14.15 -3.29
N LYS A 59 1.26 13.41 -3.20
CA LYS A 59 2.43 13.55 -4.09
C LYS A 59 2.25 12.84 -5.42
N GLY A 60 1.05 12.34 -5.74
CA GLY A 60 0.73 11.70 -7.02
C GLY A 60 1.15 10.23 -7.13
N ALA A 61 1.48 9.56 -6.02
CA ALA A 61 1.81 8.14 -6.05
C ALA A 61 0.57 7.32 -6.44
N GLN A 62 0.77 6.38 -7.37
CA GLN A 62 -0.33 5.56 -7.90
C GLN A 62 -0.36 4.18 -7.21
N PRO A 63 -1.51 3.76 -6.64
CA PRO A 63 -1.67 2.41 -6.13
C PRO A 63 -1.81 1.38 -7.25
N THR A 64 -1.34 0.17 -7.00
CA THR A 64 -1.61 -1.01 -7.85
C THR A 64 -3.05 -1.50 -7.69
N GLY A 65 -3.61 -2.22 -8.66
CA GLY A 65 -5.02 -2.63 -8.69
C GLY A 65 -5.52 -3.28 -7.38
N THR A 66 -4.84 -4.32 -6.91
CA THR A 66 -5.22 -4.98 -5.63
C THR A 66 -5.13 -4.02 -4.44
N LEU A 67 -4.14 -3.13 -4.43
CA LEU A 67 -3.98 -2.16 -3.33
C LEU A 67 -5.05 -1.06 -3.39
N PHE A 68 -5.48 -0.67 -4.59
CA PHE A 68 -6.61 0.22 -4.81
C PHE A 68 -7.89 -0.37 -4.21
N ASP A 69 -8.16 -1.65 -4.43
CA ASP A 69 -9.33 -2.32 -3.85
C ASP A 69 -9.27 -2.37 -2.31
N ILE A 70 -8.10 -2.66 -1.75
CA ILE A 70 -7.87 -2.61 -0.30
C ILE A 70 -8.15 -1.20 0.24
N PHE A 71 -7.63 -0.16 -0.42
CA PHE A 71 -7.84 1.23 -0.02
C PHE A 71 -9.29 1.68 -0.16
N LYS A 72 -9.99 1.20 -1.19
CA LYS A 72 -11.43 1.44 -1.39
C LYS A 72 -12.23 0.84 -0.24
N ARG A 73 -12.00 -0.43 0.10
CA ARG A 73 -12.66 -1.12 1.22
C ARG A 73 -12.37 -0.46 2.57
N ALA A 74 -11.14 0.02 2.76
CA ALA A 74 -10.74 0.70 3.99
C ALA A 74 -11.16 2.19 4.06
N GLY A 75 -11.84 2.72 3.03
CA GLY A 75 -12.31 4.10 3.00
C GLY A 75 -11.20 5.16 2.90
N VAL A 76 -10.01 4.79 2.41
CA VAL A 76 -8.86 5.71 2.31
C VAL A 76 -9.17 6.87 1.37
N PHE A 77 -9.78 6.59 0.21
CA PHE A 77 -10.13 7.63 -0.77
C PHE A 77 -11.16 8.63 -0.25
N TYR A 78 -12.06 8.20 0.63
CA TYR A 78 -13.00 9.10 1.29
C TYR A 78 -12.25 10.09 2.21
N LYS A 79 -11.31 9.57 3.00
CA LYS A 79 -10.45 10.40 3.87
C LYS A 79 -9.56 11.35 3.06
N PHE A 80 -9.02 10.86 1.94
CA PHE A 80 -8.25 11.67 1.00
C PHE A 80 -9.08 12.84 0.45
N ARG A 81 -10.28 12.57 -0.07
CA ARG A 81 -11.17 13.62 -0.60
C ARG A 81 -11.58 14.64 0.48
N LYS A 82 -11.89 14.18 1.70
CA LYS A 82 -12.25 15.05 2.83
C LYS A 82 -11.11 16.00 3.25
N LYS A 83 -9.84 15.66 2.97
CA LYS A 83 -8.71 16.54 3.32
C LYS A 83 -8.64 17.80 2.44
N PHE A 84 -9.18 17.74 1.22
CA PHE A 84 -9.13 18.84 0.25
C PHE A 84 -10.41 19.69 0.20
N ASN A 85 -11.39 19.38 1.06
CA ASN A 85 -12.67 20.07 1.16
C ASN A 85 -12.78 20.71 2.53
#